data_AF-A0AAE9FE54-F1
#
_entry.id   AF-A0AAE9FE54-F1
#
_cell.length_a   1.000
_cell.length_b   1.000
_cell.length_c   1.000
_cell.angle_alpha   90.00
_cell.angle_beta   90.00
_cell.angle_gamma   90.00
#
_symmetry.space_group_name_H-M   'P 1'
#
loop_
_entity.id
_entity.type
_entity.pdbx_description
1 polymer ?
#
loop_
_entity_poly.entity_id
_entity_poly.type
_entity_poly.pdbx_seq_one_letter_code
_entity_poly.pdbx_strand_id
1 'polypeptide(L)'
;MNNIIKYGSISAIPLYNCSAHSPEEWSQKDGVQRPIVGIIEMTYGIVVNLLYIPMISVMMEKEQFKMSCFKIMTFLTIFLH
;
A
#
# COMPACT_ATOMS: atom_id res chain seq x y z
N MET A 1 -14.39 23.04 -7.50
CA MET A 1 -14.65 24.27 -6.70
C MET A 1 -16.15 24.59 -6.56
N ASN A 2 -16.96 24.44 -7.61
CA ASN A 2 -18.41 24.72 -7.56
C ASN A 2 -19.18 23.90 -6.52
N ASN A 3 -18.77 22.66 -6.24
CA ASN A 3 -19.44 21.81 -5.25
C ASN A 3 -19.27 22.35 -3.82
N ILE A 4 -18.12 22.92 -3.45
CA ILE A 4 -17.91 23.47 -2.11
C ILE A 4 -18.76 24.73 -1.91
N ILE A 5 -18.92 25.56 -2.96
CA ILE A 5 -19.81 26.74 -2.91
C ILE A 5 -21.28 26.32 -2.81
N LYS A 6 -21.68 25.24 -3.51
CA LYS A 6 -23.05 24.70 -3.48
C LYS A 6 -23.42 24.05 -2.15
N TYR A 7 -22.49 23.31 -1.52
CA TYR A 7 -22.75 22.53 -0.30
C TYR A 7 -22.17 23.18 0.97
N GLY A 8 -21.45 24.30 0.85
CA GLY A 8 -20.91 25.09 1.95
C GLY A 8 -19.68 24.50 2.66
N SER A 9 -19.51 23.18 2.66
CA SER A 9 -18.37 22.49 3.26
C SER A 9 -18.05 21.19 2.53
N ILE A 10 -16.84 20.65 2.74
CA ILE A 10 -16.41 19.38 2.13
C ILE A 10 -17.24 18.21 2.69
N SER A 11 -17.49 18.20 4.00
CA SER A 11 -18.27 17.15 4.68
C SER A 11 -19.75 17.12 4.30
N ALA A 12 -20.28 18.22 3.75
CA ALA A 12 -21.64 18.30 3.25
C ALA A 12 -21.79 17.78 1.80
N ILE A 13 -20.69 17.47 1.12
CA ILE A 13 -20.74 16.86 -0.21
C ILE A 13 -21.07 15.37 -0.04
N PRO A 14 -22.14 14.84 -0.69
CA PRO A 14 -22.65 13.49 -0.43
C PRO A 14 -21.59 12.38 -0.51
N LEU A 15 -20.69 12.46 -1.50
CA LEU A 15 -19.62 11.48 -1.73
C LEU A 15 -18.42 11.58 -0.77
N TYR A 16 -18.32 12.66 0.00
CA TYR A 16 -17.20 12.91 0.92
C TYR A 16 -17.63 12.90 2.40
N ASN A 17 -18.89 12.56 2.67
CA ASN A 17 -19.36 12.36 4.03
C ASN A 17 -19.08 10.93 4.50
N CYS A 18 -17.90 10.73 5.08
CA CYS A 18 -17.49 9.42 5.62
C CYS A 18 -18.36 8.92 6.79
N SER A 19 -19.20 9.77 7.38
CA SER A 19 -20.12 9.41 8.46
C SER A 19 -21.54 9.08 7.96
N ALA A 20 -21.81 9.20 6.65
CA ALA A 20 -23.15 8.99 6.09
C ALA A 20 -23.56 7.51 6.02
N HIS A 21 -22.59 6.62 5.82
CA HIS A 21 -22.78 5.18 5.69
C HIS A 21 -21.62 4.44 6.34
N SER A 22 -21.84 3.18 6.74
CA SER A 22 -20.74 2.34 7.18
C SER A 22 -19.78 2.02 6.02
N PRO A 23 -18.52 1.67 6.29
CA PRO A 23 -17.57 1.27 5.24
C PRO A 23 -18.11 0.15 4.33
N GLU A 24 -18.86 -0.79 4.89
CA GLU A 24 -19.46 -1.90 4.15
C GLU A 24 -20.58 -1.41 3.22
N GLU A 25 -21.44 -0.51 3.69
CA GLU A 25 -22.50 0.10 2.89
C GLU A 25 -21.93 0.92 1.72
N TRP A 26 -20.85 1.68 1.95
CA TRP A 26 -20.12 2.39 0.89
C TRP A 26 -19.52 1.43 -0.14
N SER A 27 -18.92 0.35 0.33
CA SER A 27 -18.34 -0.69 -0.53
C SER A 27 -19.40 -1.37 -1.41
N GLN A 28 -20.62 -1.59 -0.89
CA GLN A 28 -21.71 -2.15 -1.67
C GLN A 28 -22.33 -1.17 -2.67
N LYS A 29 -22.43 0.12 -2.30
CA LYS A 29 -23.05 1.15 -3.15
C LYS A 29 -22.14 1.60 -4.29
N ASP A 30 -20.89 1.92 -3.97
CA ASP A 30 -19.95 2.58 -4.89
C ASP A 30 -18.67 1.76 -5.14
N GLY A 31 -18.51 0.62 -4.45
CA GLY A 31 -17.35 -0.24 -4.63
C GLY A 31 -17.42 -1.01 -5.95
N VAL A 32 -16.43 -0.79 -6.81
CA VAL A 32 -16.23 -1.61 -8.02
C VAL A 32 -15.22 -2.69 -7.71
N GLN A 33 -15.67 -3.93 -7.61
CA GLN A 33 -14.77 -5.08 -7.47
C GLN A 33 -13.95 -5.26 -8.74
N ARG A 34 -12.61 -5.17 -8.61
CA ARG A 34 -11.66 -5.42 -9.71
C ARG A 34 -10.83 -6.67 -9.44
N PRO A 35 -11.42 -7.86 -9.59
CA PRO A 35 -10.75 -9.12 -9.21
C PRO A 35 -9.48 -9.37 -10.02
N ILE A 36 -9.47 -9.01 -11.31
CA ILE A 36 -8.30 -9.21 -12.18
C ILE A 36 -7.11 -8.38 -11.69
N VAL A 37 -7.33 -7.10 -11.39
CA VAL A 37 -6.28 -6.21 -10.87
C VAL A 37 -5.77 -6.73 -9.54
N GLY A 38 -6.68 -7.12 -8.64
CA GLY A 38 -6.30 -7.69 -7.35
C GLY A 38 -5.46 -8.97 -7.46
N ILE A 39 -5.80 -9.88 -8.39
CA ILE A 39 -5.02 -11.10 -8.61
C ILE A 39 -3.62 -10.79 -9.16
N ILE A 40 -3.51 -9.83 -10.09
CA ILE A 40 -2.23 -9.42 -10.65
C ILE A 40 -1.35 -8.80 -9.56
N GLU A 41 -1.89 -7.87 -8.77
CA GLU A 41 -1.16 -7.24 -7.68
C GLU A 41 -0.74 -8.24 -6.60
N MET A 42 -1.63 -9.17 -6.23
CA MET A 42 -1.33 -10.23 -5.27
C MET A 42 -0.20 -11.13 -5.78
N THR A 43 -0.28 -11.56 -7.05
CA THR A 43 0.73 -12.42 -7.66
C THR A 43 2.08 -11.70 -7.75
N TYR A 44 2.09 -10.44 -8.20
CA TYR A 44 3.28 -9.61 -8.24
C TYR A 44 3.90 -9.45 -6.86
N GLY A 45 3.10 -9.13 -5.85
CA GLY A 45 3.55 -9.02 -4.46
C GLY A 45 4.19 -10.30 -3.95
N ILE A 46 3.59 -11.48 -4.22
CA ILE A 46 4.16 -12.78 -3.82
C ILE A 46 5.51 -13.01 -4.50
N VAL A 47 5.61 -12.79 -5.81
CA VAL A 47 6.85 -12.98 -6.57
C VAL A 47 7.96 -12.08 -6.03
N VAL A 48 7.67 -10.80 -5.80
CA VAL A 48 8.64 -9.84 -5.26
C VAL A 48 9.10 -10.26 -3.87
N ASN A 49 8.20 -10.67 -2.98
CA ASN A 49 8.55 -11.14 -1.64
C ASN A 49 9.45 -12.39 -1.67
N LEU A 50 9.15 -13.34 -2.54
CA LEU A 50 9.98 -14.54 -2.72
C LEU A 50 11.39 -14.20 -3.23
N LEU A 51 11.52 -13.22 -4.13
CA LEU A 51 12.81 -12.73 -4.61
C LEU A 51 13.56 -11.92 -3.55
N TYR A 52 12.85 -11.34 -2.59
CA TYR A 52 13.45 -10.53 -1.54
C TYR A 52 14.21 -11.37 -0.50
N ILE A 53 13.71 -12.58 -0.18
CA ILE A 53 14.35 -13.52 0.76
C ILE A 53 15.80 -13.88 0.38
N PRO A 54 16.11 -14.34 -0.85
CA PRO A 54 17.49 -14.62 -1.25
C PRO A 54 18.34 -13.35 -1.33
N MET A 55 17.76 -12.20 -1.70
CA MET A 55 18.51 -10.94 -1.70
C MET A 55 18.98 -10.54 -0.30
N ILE A 56 18.11 -10.63 0.72
CA ILE A 56 18.51 -10.37 2.12
C ILE A 56 19.59 -11.38 2.55
N SER A 57 19.44 -12.65 2.16
CA SER A 57 20.39 -13.71 2.51
C SER A 57 21.79 -13.40 1.97
N VAL A 58 21.90 -12.94 0.72
CA VAL A 58 23.16 -12.49 0.10
C VAL A 58 23.69 -11.22 0.76
N MET A 59 22.82 -10.27 1.08
CA MET A 59 23.22 -9.03 1.76
C MET A 59 23.78 -9.27 3.18
N MET A 60 23.39 -10.37 3.83
CA MET A 60 23.90 -10.79 5.13
C MET A 60 25.23 -11.57 5.05
N GLU A 61 25.73 -11.88 3.86
CA GLU A 61 27.06 -12.50 3.73
C GLU A 61 28.15 -11.56 4.26
N LYS A 62 29.10 -12.14 5.03
CA LYS A 62 30.15 -11.39 5.73
C LYS A 62 31.02 -10.53 4.82
N GLU A 63 31.09 -10.87 3.53
CA GLU A 63 31.87 -10.14 2.53
C GLU A 63 31.17 -8.87 2.08
N GLN A 64 29.84 -8.92 1.84
CA GLN A 64 29.03 -7.77 1.42
C GLN A 64 28.73 -6.84 2.61
N PHE A 65 28.54 -7.40 3.82
CA PHE A 65 28.24 -6.62 5.03
C PHE A 65 29.41 -5.75 5.52
N LYS A 66 30.61 -5.86 4.92
CA LYS A 66 31.74 -4.96 5.19
C LYS A 66 31.48 -3.54 4.65
N MET A 67 30.70 -3.40 3.59
CA MET A 67 30.38 -2.10 3.01
C MET A 67 29.29 -1.40 3.82
N SER A 68 29.50 -0.12 4.17
CA SER A 68 28.54 0.66 4.96
C SER A 68 27.14 0.74 4.32
N CYS A 69 27.06 0.66 2.99
CA CYS A 69 25.79 0.67 2.24
C CYS A 69 24.90 -0.54 2.58
N PHE A 70 25.45 -1.76 2.57
CA PHE A 70 24.68 -2.98 2.85
C PHE A 70 24.12 -3.01 4.28
N LYS A 71 24.84 -2.45 5.26
CA LYS A 71 24.34 -2.34 6.64
C LYS A 71 23.09 -1.46 6.75
N ILE A 72 23.10 -0.31 6.06
CA ILE A 72 21.97 0.63 6.06
C ILE A 72 20.78 0.03 5.32
N MET A 73 21.02 -0.64 4.17
CA MET A 73 19.95 -1.30 3.42
C MET A 73 19.31 -2.44 4.23
N THR A 74 20.08 -3.29 4.89
CA THR A 74 19.54 -4.37 5.74
C THR A 74 18.77 -3.81 6.94
N PHE A 75 19.25 -2.73 7.57
CA PHE A 75 18.53 -2.08 8.67
C PHE A 75 17.18 -1.52 8.21
N LEU A 76 17.14 -0.83 7.07
CA LEU A 76 15.90 -0.29 6.50
C LEU A 76 14.89 -1.39 6.18
N THR A 77 15.36 -2.49 5.57
CA THR A 77 14.53 -3.66 5.26
C THR A 77 13.91 -4.32 6.49
N ILE A 78 14.64 -4.40 7.61
CA ILE A 78 14.15 -5.03 8.85
C ILE A 78 13.25 -4.10 9.67
N PHE A 79 13.50 -2.78 9.66
CA PHE A 79 12.74 -1.83 10.48
C PHE A 79 11.48 -1.26 9.83
N LEU A 80 11.38 -1.30 8.49
CA LEU A 80 10.27 -0.71 7.73
C LEU A 80 9.25 -1.75 7.23
N HIS A 81 9.53 -3.05 7.38
CA HIS A 81 8.58 -4.14 7.16
C HIS A 81 8.02 -4.63 8.50
#